data_AF-A0A522RCL3-F1
#
_entry.id   AF-A0A522RCL3-F1
#
_cell.length_a   1.000
_cell.length_b   1.000
_cell.length_c   1.000
_cell.angle_alpha   90.00
_cell.angle_beta   90.00
_cell.angle_gamma   90.00
#
_symmetry.space_group_name_H-M   'P 1'
#
loop_
_entity.id
_entity.type
_entity.pdbx_description
1 polymer ?
#
loop_
_entity_poly.entity_id
_entity_poly.type
_entity_poly.pdbx_seq_one_letter_code
_entity_poly.pdbx_strand_id
1 'polypeptide(L)'
;MKHKIDDIPLFDDPALEREWQAQENAMRREHLHLDPTGDDPRSQRYRLLARALRATPPDCLPRDFAQRVSALAAASEPARTTAMTLEMILATTLASLLLLAAVAATVIYGATWWPSFAALQPAPATTQWLLALVGCLGLSWLVGAGSRLLAEPHYLR
;
A
#
# COMPACT_ATOMS: atom_id res chain seq x y z
N MET A 1 -4.55 -24.31 -15.50
CA MET A 1 -4.54 -23.80 -14.11
C MET A 1 -5.09 -22.39 -14.14
N LYS A 2 -6.33 -22.20 -13.65
CA LYS A 2 -7.02 -20.90 -13.69
C LYS A 2 -6.46 -20.00 -12.59
N HIS A 3 -6.05 -18.82 -12.99
CA HIS A 3 -5.46 -17.79 -12.15
C HIS A 3 -6.56 -17.20 -11.25
N LYS A 4 -6.46 -17.41 -9.94
CA LYS A 4 -7.39 -16.86 -8.93
C LYS A 4 -7.01 -15.39 -8.69
N ILE A 5 -7.48 -14.49 -9.56
CA ILE A 5 -7.41 -13.03 -9.40
C ILE A 5 -8.74 -12.49 -8.81
N ASP A 6 -9.50 -13.34 -8.11
CA ASP A 6 -10.85 -13.00 -7.63
C ASP A 6 -10.89 -12.51 -6.16
N ASP A 7 -9.75 -12.22 -5.52
CA ASP A 7 -9.69 -11.79 -4.11
C ASP A 7 -9.31 -10.31 -3.92
N ILE A 8 -9.49 -9.48 -4.95
CA ILE A 8 -9.98 -8.12 -4.66
C ILE A 8 -11.43 -8.36 -4.27
N PRO A 9 -11.94 -7.88 -3.12
CA PRO A 9 -13.39 -7.74 -2.97
C PRO A 9 -13.82 -6.69 -3.98
N LEU A 10 -13.93 -7.15 -5.23
CA LEU A 10 -14.65 -6.51 -6.30
C LEU A 10 -16.07 -6.35 -5.76
N PHE A 11 -16.79 -5.40 -6.32
CA PHE A 11 -18.14 -5.00 -5.93
C PHE A 11 -19.21 -6.12 -6.12
N ASP A 12 -18.86 -7.40 -5.94
CA ASP A 12 -19.72 -8.58 -6.02
C ASP A 12 -20.74 -8.66 -4.88
N ASP A 13 -20.62 -7.80 -3.86
CA ASP A 13 -21.72 -7.53 -2.94
C ASP A 13 -22.66 -6.46 -3.53
N PRO A 14 -23.87 -6.83 -4.01
CA PRO A 14 -24.83 -5.88 -4.55
C PRO A 14 -25.32 -4.88 -3.50
N ALA A 15 -25.14 -5.14 -2.20
CA ALA A 15 -25.40 -4.14 -1.16
C ALA A 15 -24.30 -3.07 -1.13
N LEU A 16 -23.03 -3.47 -1.25
CA LEU A 16 -21.88 -2.55 -1.29
C LEU A 16 -21.88 -1.70 -2.56
N GLU A 17 -22.27 -2.27 -3.70
CA GLU A 17 -22.40 -1.50 -4.94
C GLU A 17 -23.52 -0.45 -4.84
N ARG A 18 -24.68 -0.82 -4.29
CA ARG A 18 -25.78 0.13 -4.02
C ARG A 18 -25.34 1.22 -3.04
N GLU A 19 -24.53 0.84 -2.06
CA GLU A 19 -23.95 1.76 -1.09
C GLU A 19 -23.05 2.80 -1.74
N TRP A 20 -22.12 2.32 -2.56
CA TRP A 20 -21.18 3.16 -3.29
C TRP A 20 -21.92 4.10 -4.25
N GLN A 21 -22.89 3.59 -5.00
CA GLN A 21 -23.71 4.41 -5.90
C GLN A 21 -24.50 5.49 -5.15
N ALA A 22 -25.05 5.20 -3.97
CA ALA A 22 -25.74 6.19 -3.15
C ALA A 22 -24.80 7.33 -2.73
N GLN A 23 -23.57 7.00 -2.33
CA GLN A 23 -22.55 7.99 -1.98
C GLN A 23 -22.12 8.82 -3.18
N GLU A 24 -21.85 8.17 -4.32
CA GLU A 24 -21.43 8.82 -5.56
C GLU A 24 -22.52 9.75 -6.12
N ASN A 25 -23.77 9.33 -6.04
CA ASN A 25 -24.91 10.15 -6.43
C ASN A 25 -25.06 11.37 -5.51
N ALA A 26 -24.93 11.20 -4.19
CA ALA A 26 -25.00 12.31 -3.25
C ALA A 26 -23.86 13.33 -3.48
N MET A 27 -22.63 12.85 -3.73
CA MET A 27 -21.49 13.71 -4.05
C MET A 27 -21.68 14.50 -5.35
N ARG A 28 -22.19 13.85 -6.40
CA ARG A 28 -22.49 14.50 -7.69
C ARG A 28 -23.64 15.51 -7.57
N ARG A 29 -24.72 15.18 -6.86
CA ARG A 29 -25.84 16.11 -6.61
C ARG A 29 -25.39 17.35 -5.83
N GLU A 30 -24.52 17.17 -4.84
CA GLU A 30 -23.92 18.28 -4.10
C GLU A 30 -22.92 19.08 -4.96
N HIS A 31 -22.19 18.44 -5.89
CA HIS A 31 -21.36 19.16 -6.87
C HIS A 31 -22.20 20.07 -7.77
N LEU A 32 -23.30 19.53 -8.27
CA LEU A 32 -24.20 20.22 -9.19
C LEU A 32 -25.19 21.15 -8.50
N HIS A 33 -25.09 21.32 -7.17
CA HIS A 33 -25.97 22.18 -6.37
C HIS A 33 -27.46 21.87 -6.59
N LEU A 34 -27.78 20.59 -6.81
CA LEU A 34 -29.15 20.13 -7.04
C LEU A 34 -29.97 20.24 -5.76
N ASP A 35 -31.27 20.51 -5.94
CA ASP A 35 -32.22 20.71 -4.86
C ASP A 35 -32.20 19.52 -3.87
N PRO A 36 -31.99 19.75 -2.56
CA PRO A 36 -32.08 18.72 -1.53
C PRO A 36 -33.49 18.23 -1.25
N THR A 37 -34.51 18.94 -1.75
CA THR A 37 -35.91 18.63 -1.48
C THR A 37 -36.29 17.31 -2.17
N GLY A 38 -36.28 16.20 -1.42
CA GLY A 38 -36.53 14.85 -1.93
C GLY A 38 -35.39 13.85 -1.69
N ASP A 39 -34.26 14.28 -1.14
CA ASP A 39 -33.18 13.37 -0.75
C ASP A 39 -33.62 12.53 0.47
N ASP A 40 -33.35 11.23 0.43
CA ASP A 40 -33.56 10.34 1.58
C ASP A 40 -32.62 10.72 2.76
N PRO A 41 -32.93 10.30 4.00
CA PRO A 41 -32.12 10.67 5.17
C PRO A 41 -30.64 10.27 5.03
N ARG A 42 -30.37 9.23 4.25
CA ARG A 42 -29.02 8.73 3.98
C ARG A 42 -28.26 9.63 3.02
N SER A 43 -28.85 10.03 1.90
CA SER A 43 -28.24 10.97 0.96
C SER A 43 -28.00 12.33 1.61
N GLN A 44 -28.89 12.78 2.51
CA GLN A 44 -28.65 14.00 3.29
C GLN A 44 -27.36 13.90 4.13
N ARG A 45 -27.11 12.76 4.79
CA ARG A 45 -25.86 12.52 5.51
C ARG A 45 -24.64 12.53 4.59
N TYR A 46 -24.74 11.91 3.41
CA TYR A 46 -23.65 11.90 2.44
C TYR A 46 -23.38 13.28 1.83
N ARG A 47 -24.40 14.11 1.63
CA ARG A 47 -24.22 15.51 1.22
C ARG A 47 -23.52 16.34 2.29
N LEU A 48 -23.89 16.17 3.57
CA LEU A 48 -23.18 16.81 4.68
C LEU A 48 -21.71 16.41 4.71
N LEU A 49 -21.41 15.12 4.51
CA LEU A 49 -20.04 14.62 4.42
C LEU A 49 -19.30 15.24 3.22
N ALA A 50 -19.91 15.27 2.04
CA ALA A 50 -19.33 15.87 0.85
C ALA A 50 -19.01 17.36 1.03
N ARG A 51 -19.87 18.11 1.73
CA ARG A 51 -19.60 19.51 2.10
C ARG A 51 -18.45 19.63 3.09
N ALA A 52 -18.45 18.81 4.13
CA ALA A 52 -17.39 18.81 5.13
C ALA A 52 -16.02 18.49 4.52
N LEU A 53 -15.97 17.56 3.57
CA LEU A 53 -14.75 17.19 2.84
C LEU A 53 -14.27 18.29 1.87
N ARG A 54 -15.19 19.09 1.30
CA ARG A 54 -14.83 20.23 0.44
C ARG A 54 -14.46 21.48 1.23
N ALA A 55 -14.87 21.57 2.49
CA ALA A 55 -14.51 22.71 3.32
C ALA A 55 -12.98 22.80 3.39
N THR A 56 -12.45 23.98 3.09
CA THR A 56 -11.00 24.21 3.19
C THR A 56 -10.57 23.91 4.61
N PRO A 57 -9.58 23.01 4.81
CA PRO A 57 -9.05 22.78 6.14
C PRO A 57 -8.49 24.09 6.69
N PRO A 58 -8.53 24.30 8.02
CA PRO A 58 -8.02 25.53 8.62
C PRO A 58 -6.55 25.76 8.24
N ASP A 59 -6.17 27.03 8.05
CA ASP A 59 -4.85 27.46 7.54
C ASP A 59 -3.64 26.89 8.31
N CYS A 60 -3.85 26.41 9.52
CA CYS A 60 -2.88 25.64 10.28
C CYS A 60 -3.53 24.39 10.88
N LEU A 61 -3.18 23.23 10.32
CA LEU A 61 -3.43 21.95 10.97
C LEU A 61 -2.53 21.82 12.22
N PRO A 62 -3.03 21.23 13.31
CA PRO A 62 -2.21 20.92 14.49
C PRO A 62 -0.97 20.10 14.11
N ARG A 63 0.16 20.33 14.78
CA ARG A 63 1.42 19.61 14.51
C ARG A 63 1.30 18.09 14.67
N ASP A 64 0.35 17.63 15.47
CA ASP A 64 0.06 16.23 15.78
C ASP A 64 -1.08 15.66 14.92
N PHE A 65 -1.61 16.40 13.94
CA PHE A 65 -2.71 15.96 13.09
C PHE A 65 -2.40 14.62 12.40
N ALA A 66 -1.23 14.52 11.76
CA ALA A 66 -0.81 13.31 11.07
C ALA A 66 -0.75 12.10 12.03
N GLN A 67 -0.26 12.32 13.25
CA GLN A 67 -0.15 11.28 14.27
C GLN A 67 -1.53 10.82 14.77
N ARG A 68 -2.47 11.75 14.97
CA ARG A 68 -3.85 11.44 15.39
C ARG A 68 -4.61 10.69 14.30
N VAL A 69 -4.47 11.13 13.05
CA VAL A 69 -5.10 10.47 11.90
C VAL A 69 -4.52 9.08 11.68
N SER A 70 -3.20 8.92 11.78
CA SER A 70 -2.58 7.59 11.65
C SER A 70 -3.04 6.64 12.75
N ALA A 71 -3.17 7.12 13.99
CA ALA A 71 -3.66 6.30 15.11
C ALA A 71 -5.13 5.88 14.90
N LEU A 72 -5.98 6.79 14.40
CA LEU A 72 -7.39 6.49 14.11
C LEU A 72 -7.55 5.49 12.95
N ALA A 73 -6.74 5.65 11.90
CA ALA A 73 -6.72 4.74 10.76
C ALA A 73 -6.25 3.33 11.18
N ALA A 74 -5.19 3.25 11.99
CA ALA A 74 -4.69 1.98 12.52
C ALA A 74 -5.72 1.25 13.39
N ALA A 75 -6.53 1.98 14.16
CA ALA A 75 -7.58 1.39 15.01
C ALA A 75 -8.78 0.84 14.21
N SER A 76 -8.96 1.26 12.96
CA SER A 76 -10.15 0.94 12.13
C SER A 76 -9.93 -0.25 11.19
N GLU A 77 -8.76 -0.91 11.26
CA GLU A 77 -8.28 -1.94 10.32
C GLU A 77 -8.18 -3.37 10.93
N PRO A 78 -9.21 -3.95 11.59
CA PRO A 78 -9.07 -5.28 12.18
C PRO A 78 -9.22 -6.45 11.19
N ALA A 79 -9.84 -6.27 10.03
CA ALA A 79 -10.17 -7.38 9.12
C ALA A 79 -9.28 -7.48 7.85
N ARG A 80 -8.70 -6.36 7.41
CA ARG A 80 -7.92 -6.28 6.15
C ARG A 80 -6.43 -6.59 6.36
N THR A 81 -5.95 -6.42 7.58
CA THR A 81 -4.55 -6.62 7.99
C THR A 81 -4.10 -8.07 7.84
N THR A 82 -4.92 -9.06 8.20
CA THR A 82 -4.52 -10.48 8.17
C THR A 82 -4.26 -10.97 6.74
N ALA A 83 -5.11 -10.62 5.78
CA ALA A 83 -4.92 -11.00 4.37
C ALA A 83 -3.68 -10.32 3.76
N MET A 84 -3.48 -9.03 4.05
CA MET A 84 -2.33 -8.25 3.56
C MET A 84 -1.00 -8.75 4.14
N THR A 85 -0.98 -9.21 5.39
CA THR A 85 0.22 -9.79 6.01
C THR A 85 0.59 -11.14 5.38
N LEU A 86 -0.37 -12.02 5.10
CA LEU A 86 -0.11 -13.31 4.46
C LEU A 86 0.47 -13.13 3.05
N GLU A 87 -0.15 -12.28 2.23
CA GLU A 87 0.32 -12.00 0.87
C GLU A 87 1.75 -11.43 0.88
N MET A 88 2.03 -10.50 1.79
CA MET A 88 3.36 -9.93 1.95
C MET A 88 4.39 -10.98 2.41
N ILE A 89 4.04 -11.88 3.34
CA ILE A 89 4.91 -12.98 3.76
C ILE A 89 5.18 -13.93 2.59
N LEU A 90 4.15 -14.29 1.81
CA LEU A 90 4.31 -15.18 0.68
C LEU A 90 5.17 -14.56 -0.43
N ALA A 91 4.93 -13.28 -0.74
CA ALA A 91 5.71 -12.55 -1.74
C ALA A 91 7.17 -12.38 -1.30
N THR A 92 7.42 -12.05 -0.03
CA THR A 92 8.78 -11.88 0.50
C THR A 92 9.52 -13.21 0.60
N THR A 93 8.86 -14.31 0.99
CA THR A 93 9.47 -15.65 1.02
C THR A 93 9.80 -16.14 -0.40
N LEU A 94 8.89 -15.94 -1.35
CA LEU A 94 9.14 -16.28 -2.76
C LEU A 94 10.29 -15.46 -3.35
N ALA A 95 10.30 -14.14 -3.14
CA ALA A 95 11.38 -13.27 -3.59
C ALA A 95 12.73 -13.68 -2.99
N SER A 96 12.75 -14.04 -1.70
CA SER A 96 13.96 -14.51 -1.01
C SER A 96 14.45 -15.84 -1.58
N LEU A 97 13.55 -16.79 -1.84
CA LEU A 97 13.89 -18.07 -2.48
C LEU A 97 14.44 -17.87 -3.90
N LEU A 98 13.82 -16.99 -4.69
CA LEU A 98 14.28 -16.67 -6.04
C LEU A 98 15.66 -16.00 -6.02
N LEU A 99 15.90 -15.09 -5.08
CA LEU A 99 17.20 -14.45 -4.90
C LEU A 99 18.26 -15.51 -4.54
N LEU A 100 17.96 -16.41 -3.59
CA LEU A 100 18.86 -17.47 -3.19
C LEU A 100 19.18 -18.42 -4.35
N ALA A 101 18.16 -18.79 -5.13
CA ALA A 101 18.31 -19.62 -6.31
C ALA A 101 19.15 -18.93 -7.40
N ALA A 102 18.96 -17.63 -7.62
CA ALA A 102 19.76 -16.85 -8.56
C ALA A 102 21.24 -16.78 -8.13
N VAL A 103 21.51 -16.60 -6.83
CA VAL A 103 22.86 -16.64 -6.26
C VAL A 103 23.48 -18.03 -6.42
N ALA A 104 22.74 -19.09 -6.12
CA ALA A 104 23.22 -20.46 -6.30
C ALA A 104 23.54 -20.77 -7.77
N ALA A 105 22.67 -20.35 -8.70
CA ALA A 105 22.86 -20.53 -10.13
C ALA A 105 24.08 -19.75 -10.65
N THR A 106 24.32 -18.53 -10.16
CA THR A 106 25.54 -17.76 -10.49
C THR A 106 26.80 -18.41 -9.92
N VAL A 107 26.77 -18.99 -8.72
CA VAL A 107 27.93 -19.71 -8.17
C VAL A 107 28.25 -20.98 -8.95
N ILE A 108 27.22 -21.77 -9.31
CA ILE A 108 27.40 -23.08 -9.96
C ILE A 108 27.70 -22.92 -11.45
N TYR A 109 26.93 -22.07 -12.14
CA TYR A 109 26.98 -21.95 -13.60
C TYR A 109 27.62 -20.65 -14.06
N GLY A 110 27.93 -19.69 -13.18
CA GLY A 110 28.44 -18.38 -13.57
C GLY A 110 29.70 -18.48 -14.43
N ALA A 111 30.61 -19.41 -14.14
CA ALA A 111 31.82 -19.58 -14.94
C ALA A 111 31.57 -19.86 -16.43
N THR A 112 30.41 -20.44 -16.80
CA THR A 112 30.12 -20.83 -18.18
C THR A 112 29.47 -19.71 -19.02
N TRP A 113 28.72 -18.80 -18.40
CA TRP A 113 27.99 -17.74 -19.11
C TRP A 113 28.43 -16.32 -18.73
N TRP A 114 29.00 -16.11 -17.54
CA TRP A 114 29.48 -14.81 -17.06
C TRP A 114 30.54 -14.18 -17.98
N PRO A 115 31.50 -14.93 -18.57
CA PRO A 115 32.46 -14.36 -19.51
C PRO A 115 31.81 -13.75 -20.76
N SER A 116 30.63 -14.24 -21.18
CA SER A 116 29.88 -13.68 -22.32
C SER A 116 29.35 -12.28 -22.05
N PHE A 117 29.24 -11.89 -20.78
CA PHE A 117 28.87 -10.54 -20.34
C PHE A 117 30.09 -9.65 -20.06
N ALA A 118 31.32 -10.17 -20.17
CA ALA A 118 32.53 -9.38 -19.94
C ALA A 118 32.70 -8.23 -20.96
N ALA A 119 32.13 -8.37 -22.16
CA ALA A 119 32.08 -7.30 -23.15
C ALA A 119 31.12 -6.15 -22.77
N LEU A 120 30.20 -6.38 -21.82
CA LEU A 120 29.25 -5.41 -21.29
C LEU A 120 29.71 -4.84 -19.94
N GLN A 121 31.01 -4.95 -19.62
CA GLN A 121 31.55 -4.48 -18.34
C GLN A 121 31.11 -3.02 -18.10
N PRO A 122 30.32 -2.76 -17.04
CA PRO A 122 29.93 -1.42 -16.70
C PRO A 122 31.20 -0.60 -16.42
N ALA A 123 31.23 0.64 -16.93
CA ALA A 123 32.25 1.59 -16.55
C ALA A 123 32.34 1.65 -15.00
N PRO A 124 33.54 1.86 -14.41
CA PRO A 124 33.73 1.80 -12.96
C PRO A 124 32.78 2.72 -12.18
N ALA A 125 32.38 3.85 -12.78
CA ALA A 125 31.37 4.75 -12.24
C ALA A 125 29.99 4.08 -12.08
N THR A 126 29.54 3.30 -13.06
CA THR A 126 28.25 2.60 -13.04
C THR A 126 28.21 1.54 -11.93
N THR A 127 29.31 0.83 -11.71
CA THR A 127 29.42 -0.17 -10.62
C THR A 127 29.30 0.50 -9.24
N GLN A 128 29.90 1.68 -9.06
CA GLN A 128 29.77 2.46 -7.83
C GLN A 128 28.34 2.93 -7.59
N TRP A 129 27.64 3.41 -8.63
CA TRP A 129 26.23 3.80 -8.52
C TRP A 129 25.29 2.62 -8.24
N LEU A 130 25.55 1.45 -8.83
CA LEU A 130 24.79 0.24 -8.54
C LEU A 130 24.96 -0.19 -7.08
N LEU A 131 26.18 -0.16 -6.55
CA LEU A 131 26.44 -0.46 -5.14
C LEU A 131 25.79 0.57 -4.21
N ALA A 132 25.85 1.86 -4.55
CA ALA A 132 25.18 2.90 -3.79
C ALA A 132 23.65 2.72 -3.79
N LEU A 133 23.07 2.34 -4.93
CA LEU A 133 21.64 2.07 -5.08
C LEU A 133 21.23 0.84 -4.26
N VAL A 134 21.95 -0.27 -4.38
CA VAL A 134 21.72 -1.49 -3.58
C VAL A 134 21.86 -1.19 -2.08
N GLY A 135 22.89 -0.45 -1.68
CA GLY A 135 23.09 -0.04 -0.29
C GLY A 135 21.95 0.84 0.23
N CYS A 136 21.50 1.81 -0.57
CA CYS A 136 20.40 2.71 -0.21
C CYS A 136 19.07 1.96 -0.07
N LEU A 137 18.76 1.06 -1.01
CA LEU A 137 17.59 0.19 -0.94
C LEU A 137 17.67 -0.72 0.29
N GLY A 138 18.83 -1.34 0.54
CA GLY A 138 19.06 -2.19 1.70
C GLY A 138 18.84 -1.44 3.02
N LEU A 139 19.40 -0.24 3.17
CA LEU A 139 19.21 0.59 4.36
C LEU A 139 17.74 1.03 4.54
N SER A 140 17.09 1.47 3.47
CA SER A 140 15.67 1.89 3.51
C SER A 140 14.77 0.73 3.95
N TRP A 141 15.08 -0.48 3.51
CA TRP A 141 14.36 -1.69 3.90
C TRP A 141 14.65 -2.07 5.37
N LEU A 142 15.90 -1.97 5.83
CA LEU A 142 16.29 -2.26 7.21
C LEU A 142 15.59 -1.35 8.22
N VAL A 143 15.46 -0.05 7.90
CA VAL A 143 14.73 0.92 8.73
C VAL A 143 13.23 0.61 8.75
N GLY A 144 12.66 0.25 7.60
CA GLY A 144 11.25 -0.17 7.50
C GLY A 144 10.93 -1.49 8.18
N ALA A 145 11.89 -2.43 8.25
CA ALA A 145 11.76 -3.68 8.99
C ALA A 145 11.96 -3.47 10.50
N GLY A 146 12.92 -2.63 10.89
CA GLY A 146 13.20 -2.30 12.28
C GLY A 146 12.04 -1.61 12.99
N SER A 147 11.31 -0.72 12.31
CA SER A 147 10.10 -0.08 12.87
C SER A 147 8.96 -1.07 13.10
N ARG A 148 8.87 -2.15 12.31
CA ARG A 148 7.89 -3.22 12.49
C ARG A 148 8.24 -4.16 13.64
N LEU A 149 9.53 -4.39 13.88
CA LEU A 149 10.04 -5.21 14.99
C LEU A 149 10.01 -4.47 16.33
N LEU A 150 10.26 -3.15 16.34
CA LEU A 150 10.23 -2.32 17.56
C LEU A 150 8.81 -1.92 18.00
N ALA A 151 7.79 -2.11 17.15
CA ALA A 151 6.38 -1.89 17.50
C ALA A 151 5.76 -3.05 18.32
N GLU A 152 6.52 -4.12 18.56
CA GLU A 152 6.16 -5.26 19.42
C GLU A 152 7.16 -5.32 20.58
N PRO A 153 7.05 -4.42 21.56
CA PRO A 153 6.71 -4.92 22.90
C PRO A 153 5.95 -3.87 23.74
N HIS A 154 4.80 -4.20 24.34
CA HIS A 154 4.33 -3.68 25.65
C HIS A 154 2.85 -4.02 25.96
N TYR A 155 2.39 -5.26 25.70
CA TYR A 155 1.09 -5.76 26.19
C TYR A 155 1.21 -6.93 27.18
N LEU A 156 2.17 -6.86 28.09
CA LEU A 156 2.16 -7.64 29.32
C LEU A 156 2.60 -6.76 30.50
N ARG A 157 1.65 -6.02 31.06
CA ARG A 157 1.60 -5.73 32.50
C ARG A 157 0.20 -5.34 32.95
#